data_AF-T0HZJ0-F1
#
_entry.id   AF-T0HZJ0-F1
#
_cell.length_a   1.000
_cell.length_b   1.000
_cell.length_c   1.000
_cell.angle_alpha   90.00
_cell.angle_beta   90.00
_cell.angle_gamma   90.00
#
_symmetry.space_group_name_H-M   'P 1'
#
loop_
_entity.id
_entity.type
_entity.pdbx_description
1 polymer ?
#
loop_
_entity_poly.entity_id
_entity_poly.type
_entity_poly.pdbx_seq_one_letter_code
_entity_poly.pdbx_strand_id
1 'polypeptide(L)'
;MKATFPMFETMRPPAPDSLMEVGRLFGADMRAEKIDLGVGTYRDGEGRIKVMAAVKQAEERQLKSQMGKGYLGPGGDQLYCERLMEALFPGLCCKNREA
;
A
#
# COMPACT_ATOMS: atom_id res chain seq x y z
N MET A 1 -25.18 7.65 39.74
CA MET A 1 -23.88 6.93 39.82
C MET A 1 -23.42 6.63 38.40
N LYS A 2 -22.29 7.20 37.94
CA LYS A 2 -21.72 6.85 36.63
C LYS A 2 -20.83 5.62 36.82
N ALA A 3 -21.21 4.50 36.20
CA ALA A 3 -20.33 3.34 36.09
C ALA A 3 -19.17 3.74 35.15
N THR A 4 -17.96 3.80 35.70
CA THR A 4 -16.74 3.89 34.90
C THR A 4 -16.29 2.45 34.68
N PHE A 5 -16.18 2.02 33.41
CA PHE A 5 -15.66 0.70 33.06
C PHE A 5 -14.16 0.83 32.84
N PRO A 6 -13.32 0.31 33.76
CA PRO A 6 -11.90 0.46 33.61
C PRO A 6 -11.34 -0.64 32.72
N MET A 7 -10.92 -0.26 31.53
CA MET A 7 -10.27 -1.15 30.55
C MET A 7 -8.99 -0.55 29.98
N PHE A 8 -8.88 0.78 29.91
CA PHE A 8 -7.77 1.46 29.24
C PHE A 8 -7.11 2.58 30.08
N GLU A 9 -7.51 2.85 31.33
CA GLU A 9 -6.99 3.99 32.09
C GLU A 9 -5.48 3.94 32.36
N THR A 10 -4.90 2.74 32.42
CA THR A 10 -3.46 2.55 32.65
C THR A 10 -2.68 2.34 31.36
N MET A 11 -3.36 2.29 30.22
CA MET A 11 -2.72 2.08 28.93
C MET A 11 -1.97 3.35 28.52
N ARG A 12 -0.64 3.25 28.47
CA ARG A 12 0.19 4.32 27.93
C ARG A 12 0.18 4.24 26.41
N PRO A 13 0.07 5.36 25.69
CA PRO A 13 0.19 5.34 24.24
C PRO A 13 1.58 4.83 23.85
N PRO A 14 1.69 4.05 22.75
CA PRO A 14 2.98 3.66 22.22
C PRO A 14 3.76 4.89 21.77
N ALA A 15 5.09 4.79 21.75
CA ALA A 15 5.92 5.83 21.16
C ALA A 15 5.53 6.03 19.68
N PRO A 16 5.45 7.28 19.20
CA PRO A 16 5.14 7.55 17.80
C PRO A 16 6.26 7.02 16.90
N ASP A 17 5.88 6.51 15.73
CA ASP A 17 6.81 6.09 14.70
C ASP A 17 7.63 7.29 14.21
N SER A 18 8.95 7.15 14.17
CA SER A 18 9.86 8.24 13.81
C SER A 18 9.65 8.75 12.37
N LEU A 19 9.26 7.89 11.43
CA LEU A 19 8.98 8.28 10.05
C LEU A 19 7.68 9.11 9.99
N MET A 20 6.67 8.69 10.75
CA MET A 20 5.39 9.42 10.83
C MET A 20 5.56 10.79 11.48
N GLU A 21 6.46 10.91 12.47
CA GLU A 21 6.77 12.19 13.10
C GLU A 21 7.44 13.17 12.12
N VAL A 22 8.36 12.69 11.27
CA VAL A 22 8.95 13.50 10.20
C VAL A 22 7.87 14.01 9.23
N GLY A 23 6.94 13.14 8.83
CA GLY A 23 5.81 13.54 7.98
C GLY A 23 4.92 14.60 8.63
N ARG A 24 4.68 14.51 9.95
CA ARG A 24 3.92 15.50 10.72
C ARG A 24 4.63 16.85 10.77
N LEU A 25 5.93 16.86 11.08
CA LEU A 25 6.75 18.07 11.10
C LEU A 25 6.81 18.72 9.72
N PHE A 26 6.97 17.92 8.66
CA PHE A 26 6.91 18.41 7.29
C PHE A 26 5.55 19.04 6.97
N GLY A 27 4.45 18.41 7.36
CA GLY A 27 3.09 18.95 7.16
C GLY A 27 2.84 20.27 7.88
N ALA A 28 3.36 20.44 9.10
CA ALA A 28 3.21 21.64 9.92
C ALA A 28 4.09 22.83 9.47
N ASP A 29 5.11 22.58 8.66
CA ASP A 29 6.01 23.63 8.16
C ASP A 29 5.33 24.49 7.08
N MET A 30 5.26 25.81 7.29
CA MET A 30 4.61 26.75 6.36
C MET A 30 5.53 27.27 5.25
N ARG A 31 6.83 26.92 5.24
CA ARG A 31 7.78 27.35 4.21
C ARG A 31 7.38 26.79 2.84
N ALA A 32 7.27 27.65 1.84
CA ALA A 32 6.88 27.27 0.48
C ALA A 32 7.94 26.38 -0.22
N GLU A 33 9.22 26.58 0.10
CA GLU A 33 10.36 25.90 -0.53
C GLU A 33 10.83 24.66 0.24
N LYS A 34 10.01 24.13 1.15
CA LYS A 34 10.35 22.92 1.91
C LYS A 34 10.41 21.68 1.01
N ILE A 35 11.33 20.77 1.29
CA ILE A 35 11.55 19.53 0.52
C ILE A 35 11.27 18.33 1.43
N ASP A 36 10.44 17.41 0.95
CA ASP A 36 10.15 16.13 1.62
C ASP A 36 11.09 15.04 1.10
N LEU A 37 12.02 14.62 1.96
CA LEU A 37 12.92 13.48 1.73
C LEU A 37 12.67 12.34 2.73
N GLY A 38 11.54 12.37 3.46
CA GLY A 38 11.26 11.42 4.53
C GLY A 38 10.70 10.10 4.01
N VAL A 39 9.47 10.16 3.46
CA VAL A 39 8.79 8.95 2.99
C VAL A 39 9.30 8.57 1.60
N GLY A 40 9.74 7.32 1.44
CA GLY A 40 10.28 6.75 0.19
C GLY A 40 9.26 6.55 -0.94
N THR A 41 8.46 7.56 -1.24
CA THR A 41 7.51 7.56 -2.37
C THR A 41 8.18 8.13 -3.61
N TYR A 42 7.97 7.47 -4.75
CA TYR A 42 8.37 8.03 -6.03
C TYR A 42 7.53 9.28 -6.34
N ARG A 43 8.22 10.37 -6.68
CA ARG A 43 7.64 11.62 -7.15
C ARG A 43 8.17 11.91 -8.55
N ASP A 44 7.32 12.45 -9.41
CA ASP A 44 7.75 12.91 -10.73
C ASP A 44 8.55 14.22 -10.65
N GLY A 45 8.97 14.76 -11.81
CA GLY A 45 9.74 15.99 -11.89
C GLY A 45 9.00 17.23 -11.37
N GLU A 46 7.70 17.15 -11.14
CA GLU A 46 6.87 18.21 -10.55
C GLU A 46 6.58 17.94 -9.06
N GLY A 47 7.21 16.93 -8.46
CA GLY A 47 7.06 16.58 -7.04
C GLY A 47 5.77 15.82 -6.72
N ARG A 48 5.00 15.37 -7.72
CA ARG A 48 3.72 14.68 -7.52
C ARG A 48 3.90 13.17 -7.42
N ILE A 49 3.10 12.54 -6.55
CA ILE A 49 2.99 11.08 -6.49
C ILE A 49 2.12 10.63 -7.66
N LYS A 50 2.75 10.02 -8.68
CA LYS A 50 2.09 9.67 -9.94
C LYS A 50 1.62 8.22 -9.94
N VAL A 51 0.34 8.01 -10.26
CA VAL A 51 -0.17 6.67 -10.62
C VAL A 51 0.28 6.35 -12.04
N MET A 52 0.89 5.18 -12.23
CA MET A 52 1.36 4.74 -13.55
C MET A 52 0.21 4.58 -14.54
N ALA A 53 0.46 4.90 -15.82
CA ALA A 53 -0.56 4.79 -16.88
C ALA A 53 -1.11 3.35 -17.02
N ALA A 54 -0.25 2.34 -16.88
CA ALA A 54 -0.65 0.93 -16.89
C ALA A 54 -1.63 0.60 -15.75
N VAL A 55 -1.42 1.17 -14.56
CA VAL A 55 -2.31 0.98 -13.41
C VAL A 55 -3.67 1.64 -13.66
N LYS A 56 -3.70 2.88 -14.20
CA LYS A 56 -4.96 3.54 -14.56
C LYS A 56 -5.78 2.75 -15.59
N GLN A 57 -5.13 2.19 -16.59
CA GLN A 57 -5.81 1.34 -17.57
C GLN A 57 -6.33 0.04 -16.94
N ALA A 58 -5.59 -0.56 -15.99
CA ALA A 58 -6.05 -1.75 -15.27
C ALA A 58 -7.26 -1.45 -14.39
N GLU A 59 -7.26 -0.31 -13.67
CA GLU A 59 -8.40 0.16 -12.88
C GLU A 59 -9.67 0.29 -13.73
N GLU A 60 -9.57 0.91 -14.92
CA GLU A 60 -10.70 1.06 -15.83
C GLU A 60 -11.26 -0.29 -16.32
N ARG A 61 -10.38 -1.24 -16.66
CA ARG A 61 -10.78 -2.59 -17.09
C ARG A 61 -11.50 -3.30 -15.95
N GLN A 62 -10.90 -3.28 -14.76
CA GLN A 62 -11.44 -3.94 -13.59
C GLN A 62 -12.81 -3.35 -13.20
N LEU A 63 -12.97 -2.03 -13.23
CA LEU A 63 -14.26 -1.38 -12.96
C LEU A 63 -15.36 -1.85 -13.91
N LYS A 64 -15.03 -2.08 -15.19
CA LYS A 64 -15.99 -2.51 -16.22
C LYS A 64 -16.31 -4.01 -16.15
N SER A 65 -15.34 -4.86 -15.77
CA SER A 65 -15.47 -6.31 -15.88
C SER A 65 -15.70 -7.05 -14.55
N GLN A 66 -15.42 -6.41 -13.41
CA GLN A 66 -15.49 -7.08 -12.11
C GLN A 66 -16.94 -7.39 -11.73
N MET A 67 -17.25 -8.68 -11.57
CA MET A 67 -18.61 -9.15 -11.27
C MET A 67 -18.91 -9.20 -9.76
N GLY A 68 -17.89 -9.25 -8.90
CA GLY A 68 -18.07 -9.39 -7.45
C GLY A 68 -16.80 -9.14 -6.65
N LYS A 69 -16.94 -9.16 -5.32
CA LYS A 69 -15.85 -8.98 -4.33
C LYS A 69 -15.83 -10.14 -3.32
N GLY A 70 -16.10 -11.35 -3.81
CA GLY A 70 -16.04 -12.56 -2.99
C GLY A 70 -14.63 -12.82 -2.45
N TYR A 71 -14.55 -13.65 -1.42
CA TYR A 71 -13.27 -14.05 -0.87
C TYR A 71 -12.42 -14.80 -1.90
N LEU A 72 -11.12 -14.51 -1.90
CA LEU A 72 -10.11 -15.35 -2.53
C LEU A 72 -9.71 -16.47 -1.56
N GLY A 73 -9.12 -17.53 -2.09
CA GLY A 73 -8.50 -18.56 -1.26
C GLY A 73 -7.30 -18.02 -0.47
N PRO A 74 -6.76 -18.80 0.49
CA PRO A 74 -5.64 -18.35 1.33
C PRO A 74 -4.39 -17.91 0.56
N GLY A 75 -4.18 -18.43 -0.65
CA GLY A 75 -3.07 -18.07 -1.54
C GLY A 75 -3.31 -16.82 -2.39
N GLY A 76 -4.47 -16.17 -2.29
CA GLY A 76 -4.83 -15.01 -3.11
C GLY A 76 -5.26 -15.38 -4.53
N ASP A 77 -5.04 -14.46 -5.46
CA ASP A 77 -5.36 -14.65 -6.89
C ASP A 77 -4.27 -15.49 -7.57
N GLN A 78 -4.66 -16.62 -8.16
CA GLN A 78 -3.69 -17.55 -8.75
C GLN A 78 -2.95 -16.94 -9.94
N LEU A 79 -3.62 -16.17 -10.78
CA LEU A 79 -3.01 -15.52 -11.94
C LEU A 79 -2.00 -14.46 -11.50
N TYR A 80 -2.31 -13.70 -10.45
CA TYR A 80 -1.35 -12.77 -9.82
C TYR A 80 -0.08 -13.51 -9.38
N CYS A 81 -0.22 -14.63 -8.66
CA CYS A 81 0.91 -15.42 -8.19
C CYS A 81 1.76 -15.97 -9.34
N GLU A 82 1.14 -16.48 -10.40
CA GLU A 82 1.83 -16.97 -11.60
C GLU A 82 2.62 -15.85 -12.30
N ARG A 83 2.00 -14.68 -12.50
CA ARG A 83 2.66 -13.52 -13.14
C ARG A 83 3.76 -12.92 -12.28
N LEU A 84 3.58 -12.89 -10.95
CA LEU A 84 4.60 -12.44 -10.03
C LEU A 84 5.82 -13.37 -10.06
N MET A 85 5.60 -14.69 -10.11
CA MET A 85 6.70 -15.66 -10.22
C MET A 85 7.49 -15.45 -11.52
N GLU A 86 6.81 -15.25 -12.65
CA GLU A 86 7.44 -14.97 -13.93
C GLU A 86 8.26 -13.66 -13.90
N ALA A 87 7.74 -12.62 -13.24
CA ALA A 87 8.43 -11.33 -13.12
C ALA A 87 9.67 -11.38 -12.19
N LEU A 88 9.60 -12.14 -11.09
CA LEU A 88 10.71 -12.26 -10.13
C LEU A 88 11.77 -13.26 -10.56
N PHE A 89 11.37 -14.36 -11.20
CA PHE A 89 12.24 -15.46 -11.61
C PHE A 89 12.06 -15.81 -13.10
N PRO A 90 12.54 -14.94 -14.01
CA PRO A 90 12.40 -15.18 -15.44
C PRO A 90 13.03 -16.53 -15.85
N GLY A 91 12.30 -17.34 -16.59
CA GLY A 91 12.78 -18.65 -17.09
C GLY A 91 12.68 -19.81 -16.09
N LEU A 92 12.35 -19.56 -14.82
CA LEU A 92 12.02 -20.61 -13.85
C LEU A 92 10.56 -21.07 -13.90
N CYS A 93 9.74 -20.44 -14.74
CA CYS A 93 8.34 -20.81 -14.89
C CYS A 93 8.23 -22.31 -15.18
N CYS A 94 7.45 -22.99 -14.33
CA CYS A 94 7.15 -24.40 -14.39
C CYS A 94 6.38 -24.72 -15.68
N LYS A 95 7.11 -24.88 -16.79
CA LYS A 95 6.55 -25.44 -18.03
C LYS A 95 6.05 -26.88 -17.86
N ASN A 96 6.38 -27.54 -16.74
CA ASN A 96 5.97 -28.90 -16.42
C ASN A 96 5.43 -29.00 -14.98
N ARG A 97 4.19 -28.57 -14.74
CA ARG A 97 3.41 -29.13 -13.63
C ARG A 97 2.40 -30.08 -14.25
N GLU A 98 2.88 -31.28 -14.59
CA GLU A 98 2.00 -32.41 -14.86
C GLU A 98 1.12 -32.60 -13.63
N ALA A 99 -0.19 -32.61 -13.86
CA ALA A 99 -1.20 -33.14 -12.97
C ALA A 99 -1.80 -34.37 -13.64
#